data_AF-A0A4R0YNH5-F1
#
_entry.id   AF-A0A4R0YNH5-F1
#
_cell.length_a   1.000
_cell.length_b   1.000
_cell.length_c   1.000
_cell.angle_alpha   90.00
_cell.angle_beta   90.00
_cell.angle_gamma   90.00
#
_symmetry.space_group_name_H-M   'P 1'
#
loop_
_entity.id
_entity.type
_entity.pdbx_description
1 polymer ?
#
loop_
_entity_poly.entity_id
_entity_poly.type
_entity_poly.pdbx_seq_one_letter_code
_entity_poly.pdbx_strand_id
1 'polypeptide(L)'
;MAIRHYLLAALAALALSGCGIKRTNIPDTASMPQGSGVMVARVVFVQRNAAGDEPAPALTAIKTTNLTVASLILDLHPGENFTVMSLPAGNYTWRGLYVGRRNSEFRNRLPFEIQAGKINYVGDIVVTLDWNDLTRYGMRVRSNLAASETYVHEVYPQLSGHYPMVASLTEDDR
;
A
#
# COMPACT_ATOMS: atom_id res chain seq x y z
N MET A 1 -9.91 -14.40 -49.51
CA MET A 1 -8.57 -14.24 -48.90
C MET A 1 -8.64 -13.18 -47.78
N ALA A 2 -9.42 -13.43 -46.71
CA ALA A 2 -9.71 -12.43 -45.67
C ALA A 2 -9.67 -12.99 -44.23
N ILE A 3 -9.25 -14.25 -44.06
CA ILE A 3 -9.34 -14.97 -42.78
C ILE A 3 -8.05 -14.81 -41.95
N ARG A 4 -6.92 -14.42 -42.56
CA ARG A 4 -5.63 -14.28 -41.88
C ARG A 4 -5.48 -13.02 -41.01
N HIS A 5 -6.31 -11.99 -41.20
CA HIS A 5 -6.16 -10.71 -40.48
C HIS A 5 -6.87 -10.70 -39.12
N TYR A 6 -7.85 -11.58 -38.90
CA TYR A 6 -8.59 -11.61 -37.62
C TYR A 6 -7.89 -12.44 -36.53
N LEU A 7 -7.00 -13.36 -36.90
CA LEU A 7 -6.25 -14.18 -35.94
C LEU A 7 -5.12 -13.40 -35.23
N LEU A 8 -4.56 -12.37 -35.87
CA LEU A 8 -3.53 -11.52 -35.25
C LEU A 8 -4.11 -10.53 -34.23
N ALA A 9 -5.36 -10.08 -34.41
CA ALA A 9 -6.01 -9.16 -33.48
C ALA A 9 -6.41 -9.86 -32.15
N ALA A 10 -6.79 -11.14 -32.20
CA ALA A 10 -7.13 -11.92 -31.01
C ALA A 10 -5.92 -12.24 -30.11
N LEU A 11 -4.71 -12.34 -30.69
CA LEU A 11 -3.49 -12.61 -29.94
C LEU A 11 -2.97 -11.37 -29.19
N ALA A 12 -3.20 -10.17 -29.73
CA ALA A 12 -2.81 -8.91 -29.08
C ALA A 12 -3.69 -8.56 -27.86
N ALA A 13 -4.96 -9.00 -27.85
CA ALA A 13 -5.88 -8.75 -26.75
C ALA A 13 -5.54 -9.56 -25.47
N LEU A 14 -4.89 -10.71 -25.61
CA LEU A 14 -4.50 -11.56 -24.47
C LEU A 14 -3.20 -11.12 -23.78
N ALA A 15 -2.45 -10.18 -24.36
CA ALA A 15 -1.22 -9.65 -23.77
C ALA A 15 -1.45 -8.47 -22.81
N LEU A 16 -2.69 -7.98 -22.67
CA LEU A 16 -3.03 -6.80 -21.84
C LEU A 16 -3.63 -7.15 -20.46
N SER A 17 -3.94 -8.42 -20.18
CA SER A 17 -4.53 -8.83 -18.90
C SER A 17 -3.47 -9.24 -17.88
N GLY A 18 -2.51 -8.35 -17.63
CA GLY A 18 -1.34 -8.67 -16.81
C GLY A 18 -0.80 -7.51 -15.99
N CYS A 19 -1.64 -6.59 -15.50
CA CYS A 19 -1.25 -5.71 -14.39
C CYS A 19 -1.17 -6.54 -13.10
N GLY A 20 -0.22 -7.46 -13.04
CA GLY A 20 0.20 -8.09 -11.80
C GLY A 20 0.88 -7.01 -10.96
N ILE A 21 0.23 -6.60 -9.88
CA ILE A 21 0.79 -5.70 -8.87
C ILE A 21 2.03 -6.40 -8.31
N LYS A 22 3.21 -6.04 -8.82
CA LYS A 22 4.48 -6.58 -8.33
C LYS A 22 4.71 -6.01 -6.93
N ARG A 23 4.80 -6.92 -5.96
CA ARG A 23 4.94 -6.62 -4.53
C ARG A 23 6.23 -5.85 -4.24
N THR A 24 6.04 -4.81 -3.42
CA THR A 24 6.90 -4.29 -2.35
C THR A 24 8.33 -3.90 -2.70
N ASN A 25 8.59 -2.60 -2.54
CA ASN A 25 9.82 -1.83 -2.73
C ASN A 25 10.12 -1.50 -4.20
N ILE A 26 9.91 -0.23 -4.53
CA ILE A 26 10.38 0.33 -5.80
C ILE A 26 11.92 0.33 -5.80
N PRO A 27 12.58 0.11 -6.95
CA PRO A 27 14.02 0.36 -7.05
C PRO A 27 14.33 1.84 -6.74
N ASP A 28 15.44 2.12 -6.06
CA ASP A 28 15.91 3.50 -5.85
C ASP A 28 16.24 4.21 -7.17
N THR A 29 16.45 3.46 -8.25
CA THR A 29 16.68 3.99 -9.59
C THR A 29 15.38 4.29 -10.37
N ALA A 30 14.20 4.07 -9.78
CA ALA A 30 12.94 4.19 -10.51
C ALA A 30 12.55 5.67 -10.68
N SER A 31 12.55 6.14 -11.92
CA SER A 31 11.87 7.40 -12.25
C SER A 31 10.37 7.25 -11.97
N MET A 32 9.79 8.22 -11.25
CA MET A 32 8.36 8.20 -10.91
C MET A 32 7.52 8.38 -12.19
N PRO A 33 6.61 7.45 -12.52
CA PRO A 33 5.72 7.61 -13.67
C PRO A 33 4.91 8.91 -13.59
N GLN A 34 4.60 9.49 -14.76
CA GLN A 34 3.79 10.70 -14.81
C GLN A 34 2.42 10.47 -14.13
N GLY A 35 2.00 11.41 -13.29
CA GLY A 35 0.73 11.32 -12.55
C GLY A 35 0.75 10.31 -11.40
N SER A 36 1.92 9.82 -10.98
CA SER A 36 2.07 8.99 -9.78
C SER A 36 2.84 9.73 -8.69
N GLY A 37 2.66 9.27 -7.45
CA GLY A 37 3.45 9.60 -6.28
C GLY A 37 4.11 8.34 -5.72
N VAL A 38 5.05 8.50 -4.79
CA VAL A 38 5.51 7.38 -3.95
C VAL A 38 4.78 7.48 -2.61
N MET A 39 4.30 6.36 -2.09
CA MET A 39 3.79 6.23 -0.75
C MET A 39 4.87 5.63 0.15
N VAL A 40 5.04 6.21 1.32
CA VAL A 40 5.89 5.70 2.40
C VAL A 40 5.05 5.53 3.65
N ALA A 41 5.02 4.31 4.17
CA ALA A 41 4.39 3.99 5.44
C ALA A 41 5.34 3.13 6.27
N ARG A 42 5.44 3.39 7.56
CA ARG A 42 6.01 2.43 8.51
C ARG A 42 4.87 1.61 9.09
N VAL A 43 4.92 0.30 8.94
CA VAL A 43 3.88 -0.59 9.44
C VAL A 43 4.46 -1.40 10.59
N VAL A 44 3.85 -1.26 11.76
CA VAL A 44 4.20 -2.02 12.97
C VAL A 44 3.07 -3.00 13.23
N PHE A 45 3.36 -4.30 13.05
CA PHE A 45 2.37 -5.33 13.28
C PHE A 45 2.59 -6.04 14.62
N VAL A 46 1.63 -5.85 15.53
CA VAL A 46 1.60 -6.45 16.86
C VAL A 46 0.61 -7.60 16.87
N GLN A 47 1.13 -8.81 17.05
CA GLN A 47 0.34 -10.02 17.16
C GLN A 47 0.18 -10.43 18.63
N ARG A 48 -1.00 -10.92 19.00
CA ARG A 48 -1.29 -11.49 20.32
C ARG A 48 -1.84 -12.90 20.17
N ASN A 49 -1.42 -13.79 21.07
CA ASN A 49 -1.88 -15.18 21.11
C ASN A 49 -1.61 -15.97 19.81
N ALA A 50 -0.52 -15.66 19.09
CA ALA A 50 -0.11 -16.41 17.91
C ALA A 50 0.48 -17.77 18.30
N ALA A 51 0.11 -18.82 17.57
CA ALA A 51 0.56 -20.20 17.66
C ALA A 51 1.65 -20.56 16.63
N GLY A 52 1.89 -19.70 15.63
CA GLY A 52 3.03 -19.76 14.70
C GLY A 52 2.71 -20.34 13.32
N ASP A 53 1.51 -20.86 13.09
CA ASP A 53 1.04 -21.40 11.81
C ASP A 53 -0.02 -20.52 11.13
N GLU A 54 -0.23 -19.30 11.66
CA GLU A 54 -1.29 -18.44 11.16
C GLU A 54 -1.00 -17.85 9.77
N PRO A 55 -2.06 -17.65 8.95
CA PRO A 55 -1.89 -17.02 7.65
C PRO A 55 -1.46 -15.56 7.80
N ALA A 56 -0.53 -15.10 6.96
CA ALA A 56 -0.10 -13.70 6.94
C ALA A 56 -1.30 -12.77 6.71
N PRO A 57 -1.59 -11.84 7.65
CA PRO A 57 -2.65 -10.86 7.46
C PRO A 57 -2.28 -9.86 6.37
N ALA A 58 -3.29 -9.28 5.72
CA ALA A 58 -3.09 -8.24 4.72
C ALA A 58 -3.85 -6.97 5.09
N LEU A 59 -3.16 -5.83 5.11
CA LEU A 59 -3.75 -4.51 5.21
C LEU A 59 -3.99 -3.98 3.79
N THR A 60 -5.20 -3.51 3.49
CA THR A 60 -5.51 -3.02 2.14
C THR A 60 -5.98 -1.58 2.14
N ALA A 61 -5.72 -0.87 1.04
CA ALA A 61 -6.29 0.44 0.77
C ALA A 61 -6.91 0.48 -0.64
N ILE A 62 -7.90 1.35 -0.80
CA ILE A 62 -8.63 1.59 -2.04
C ILE A 62 -8.54 3.05 -2.42
N LYS A 63 -8.46 3.33 -3.73
CA LYS A 63 -8.66 4.68 -4.25
C LYS A 63 -10.12 5.07 -4.07
N THR A 64 -10.40 6.27 -3.56
CA THR A 64 -11.79 6.67 -3.24
C THR A 64 -12.70 6.74 -4.47
N THR A 65 -12.12 6.93 -5.66
CA THR A 65 -12.85 6.90 -6.94
C THR A 65 -13.12 5.49 -7.48
N ASN A 66 -12.53 4.45 -6.89
CA ASN A 66 -12.79 3.05 -7.24
C ASN A 66 -12.81 2.18 -5.97
N LEU A 67 -14.01 2.03 -5.40
CA LEU A 67 -14.21 1.31 -4.14
C LEU A 67 -14.21 -0.21 -4.29
N THR A 68 -14.17 -0.73 -5.53
CA THR A 68 -14.35 -2.16 -5.80
C THR A 68 -13.04 -2.95 -5.78
N VAL A 69 -11.92 -2.34 -6.17
CA VAL A 69 -10.63 -3.01 -6.34
C VAL A 69 -9.60 -2.43 -5.37
N ALA A 70 -8.95 -3.31 -4.60
CA ALA A 70 -7.83 -2.94 -3.75
C ALA A 70 -6.72 -2.31 -4.62
N SER A 71 -6.39 -1.05 -4.34
CA SER A 71 -5.29 -0.35 -5.01
C SER A 71 -3.95 -0.65 -4.33
N LEU A 72 -4.01 -1.12 -3.09
CA LEU A 72 -2.88 -1.46 -2.25
C LEU A 72 -3.20 -2.69 -1.42
N ILE A 73 -2.26 -3.64 -1.37
CA ILE A 73 -2.27 -4.81 -0.49
C ILE A 73 -0.89 -4.93 0.16
N LEU A 74 -0.85 -4.84 1.49
CA LEU A 74 0.35 -4.96 2.31
C LEU A 74 0.27 -6.22 3.15
N ASP A 75 1.14 -7.19 2.87
CA ASP A 75 1.29 -8.35 3.74
C ASP A 75 1.96 -7.93 5.05
N LEU A 76 1.29 -8.20 6.16
CA LEU A 76 1.75 -7.86 7.50
C LEU A 76 2.64 -8.97 8.04
N HIS A 77 3.86 -8.62 8.36
CA HIS A 77 4.82 -9.49 9.05
C HIS A 77 5.04 -8.96 10.46
N PRO A 78 5.21 -9.83 11.48
CA PRO A 78 5.51 -9.38 12.83
C PRO A 78 6.70 -8.43 12.86
N GLY A 79 6.61 -7.37 13.67
CA GLY A 79 7.67 -6.36 13.78
C GLY A 79 7.42 -5.11 12.94
N GLU A 80 8.49 -4.39 12.62
CA GLU A 80 8.45 -3.10 11.94
C GLU A 80 8.92 -3.22 10.51
N ASN A 81 8.12 -2.74 9.57
CA ASN A 81 8.43 -2.78 8.15
C ASN A 81 8.12 -1.44 7.50
N PHE A 82 9.09 -0.86 6.81
CA PHE A 82 8.81 0.25 5.90
C PHE A 82 8.27 -0.30 4.59
N THR A 83 7.18 0.30 4.14
CA THR A 83 6.60 0.08 2.82
C THR A 83 6.88 1.31 1.98
N VAL A 84 7.55 1.11 0.84
CA VAL A 84 7.78 2.16 -0.15
C VAL A 84 7.25 1.68 -1.50
N MET A 85 6.28 2.39 -2.07
CA MET A 85 5.63 1.97 -3.31
C MET A 85 5.19 3.14 -4.19
N SER A 86 5.18 2.96 -5.50
CA SER A 86 4.56 3.94 -6.42
C SER A 86 3.05 3.71 -6.51
N LEU A 87 2.27 4.78 -6.42
CA LEU A 87 0.82 4.78 -6.56
C LEU A 87 0.37 5.92 -7.50
N PRO A 88 -0.68 5.73 -8.31
CA PRO A 88 -1.29 6.83 -9.04
C PRO A 88 -1.73 7.95 -8.08
N ALA A 89 -1.58 9.20 -8.48
CA ALA A 89 -2.02 10.31 -7.66
C ALA A 89 -3.52 10.28 -7.40
N GLY A 90 -3.93 10.77 -6.22
CA GLY A 90 -5.31 10.88 -5.80
C GLY A 90 -5.53 10.46 -4.35
N ASN A 91 -6.81 10.39 -3.98
CA ASN A 91 -7.24 10.11 -2.61
C ASN A 91 -7.47 8.60 -2.41
N TYR A 92 -7.01 8.12 -1.26
CA TYR A 92 -7.09 6.73 -0.85
C TYR A 92 -7.70 6.65 0.55
N THR A 93 -8.19 5.47 0.90
CA THR A 93 -8.55 5.16 2.27
C THR A 93 -8.20 3.72 2.59
N TRP A 94 -7.75 3.48 3.82
CA TRP A 94 -7.54 2.12 4.30
C TRP A 94 -8.86 1.39 4.35
N ARG A 95 -8.96 0.28 3.63
CA ARG A 95 -10.18 -0.50 3.49
C ARG A 95 -10.36 -1.47 4.64
N GLY A 96 -9.33 -2.21 5.02
CA GLY A 96 -9.49 -3.27 6.01
C GLY A 96 -8.27 -4.14 6.23
N LEU A 97 -8.39 -4.98 7.25
CA LEU A 97 -7.48 -6.06 7.58
C LEU A 97 -8.09 -7.40 7.16
N TYR A 98 -7.32 -8.23 6.46
CA TYR A 98 -7.75 -9.50 5.90
C TYR A 98 -6.87 -10.63 6.44
N VAL A 99 -7.49 -11.72 6.88
CA VAL A 99 -6.83 -12.90 7.46
C VAL A 99 -7.48 -14.15 6.87
N GLY A 100 -6.86 -14.71 5.83
CA GLY A 100 -7.48 -15.80 5.06
C GLY A 100 -8.85 -15.39 4.51
N ARG A 101 -9.92 -16.07 4.96
CA ARG A 101 -11.32 -15.74 4.56
C ARG A 101 -12.00 -14.72 5.47
N ARG A 102 -11.38 -14.37 6.60
CA ARG A 102 -11.94 -13.40 7.54
C ARG A 102 -11.42 -12.02 7.17
N ASN A 103 -12.26 -11.01 7.37
CA ASN A 103 -11.87 -9.62 7.16
C ASN A 103 -12.52 -8.74 8.20
N SER A 104 -11.95 -7.55 8.36
CA SER A 104 -12.65 -6.45 8.95
C SER A 104 -12.35 -5.16 8.20
N GLU A 105 -13.41 -4.44 7.85
CA GLU A 105 -13.33 -3.22 7.06
C GLU A 105 -13.34 -1.97 7.95
N PHE A 106 -12.39 -1.08 7.72
CA PHE A 106 -12.40 0.28 8.24
C PHE A 106 -13.25 1.12 7.29
N ARG A 107 -14.53 1.35 7.62
CA ARG A 107 -15.50 2.02 6.75
C ARG A 107 -15.14 3.50 6.44
N ASN A 108 -14.18 3.74 5.54
CA ASN A 108 -13.72 5.06 5.07
C ASN A 108 -13.27 6.03 6.17
N ARG A 109 -12.77 5.54 7.30
CA ARG A 109 -12.40 6.39 8.46
C ARG A 109 -10.93 6.80 8.49
N LEU A 110 -10.19 6.46 7.44
CA LEU A 110 -8.74 6.55 7.42
C LEU A 110 -8.25 7.01 6.04
N PRO A 111 -8.60 8.24 5.60
CA PRO A 111 -8.20 8.77 4.30
C PRO A 111 -6.72 9.22 4.29
N PHE A 112 -6.09 9.14 3.12
CA PHE A 112 -4.79 9.76 2.84
C PHE A 112 -4.68 10.14 1.35
N GLU A 113 -3.82 11.09 1.02
CA GLU A 113 -3.60 11.56 -0.35
C GLU A 113 -2.23 11.11 -0.88
N ILE A 114 -2.17 10.77 -2.17
CA ILE A 114 -0.91 10.63 -2.91
C ILE A 114 -0.81 11.76 -3.93
N GLN A 115 0.15 12.65 -3.73
CA GLN A 115 0.45 13.75 -4.63
C GLN A 115 1.45 13.32 -5.70
N ALA A 116 1.22 13.76 -6.94
CA ALA A 116 2.08 13.43 -8.07
C ALA A 116 3.47 14.06 -7.92
N GLY A 117 4.52 13.30 -8.25
CA GLY A 117 5.90 13.79 -8.22
C GLY A 117 6.46 14.00 -6.81
N LYS A 118 5.85 13.39 -5.78
CA LYS A 118 6.28 13.53 -4.38
C LYS A 118 6.43 12.18 -3.70
N ILE A 119 7.21 12.15 -2.63
CA ILE A 119 7.26 11.06 -1.66
C ILE A 119 6.26 11.40 -0.56
N ASN A 120 5.17 10.65 -0.46
CA ASN A 120 4.04 10.93 0.41
C ASN A 120 4.14 10.02 1.64
N TYR A 121 4.49 10.60 2.78
CA TYR A 121 4.49 9.90 4.06
C TYR A 121 3.06 9.81 4.61
N VAL A 122 2.53 8.59 4.71
CA VAL A 122 1.12 8.36 5.12
C VAL A 122 0.97 7.98 6.59
N GLY A 123 2.07 7.91 7.34
CA GLY A 123 2.10 7.69 8.79
C GLY A 123 2.75 6.37 9.21
N ASP A 124 3.00 6.28 10.52
CA ASP A 124 3.35 5.06 11.24
C ASP A 124 2.06 4.34 11.62
N ILE A 125 1.77 3.26 10.91
CA ILE A 125 0.56 2.46 11.03
C ILE A 125 0.83 1.31 12.01
N VAL A 126 0.22 1.39 13.18
CA VAL A 126 0.27 0.32 14.17
C VAL A 126 -0.98 -0.53 14.03
N VAL A 127 -0.80 -1.78 13.60
CA VAL A 127 -1.87 -2.78 13.52
C VAL A 127 -1.71 -3.76 14.67
N THR A 128 -2.77 -3.95 15.46
CA THR A 128 -2.84 -4.99 16.49
C THR A 128 -3.87 -6.03 16.08
N LEU A 129 -3.52 -7.31 16.22
CA LEU A 129 -4.44 -8.43 16.00
C LEU A 129 -4.36 -9.42 17.16
N ASP A 130 -5.51 -9.84 17.67
CA ASP A 130 -5.63 -10.95 18.62
C ASP A 130 -6.11 -12.22 17.89
N TRP A 131 -5.28 -13.25 17.87
CA TRP A 131 -5.59 -14.50 17.17
C TRP A 131 -6.70 -15.32 17.83
N ASN A 132 -6.98 -15.11 19.13
CA ASN A 132 -8.12 -15.75 19.81
C ASN A 132 -9.47 -15.11 19.45
N ASP A 133 -9.46 -13.83 19.03
CA ASP A 133 -10.66 -13.09 18.64
C ASP A 133 -10.33 -12.16 17.46
N LEU A 134 -10.47 -12.69 16.24
CA LEU A 134 -10.21 -11.94 15.00
C LEU A 134 -11.16 -10.76 14.76
N THR A 135 -12.16 -10.54 15.62
CA THR A 135 -12.97 -9.32 15.63
C THR A 135 -12.30 -8.18 16.40
N ARG A 136 -11.33 -8.49 17.28
CA ARG A 136 -10.52 -7.53 18.02
C ARG A 136 -9.23 -7.22 17.28
N TYR A 137 -9.34 -6.29 16.36
CA TYR A 137 -8.19 -5.64 15.74
C TYR A 137 -8.15 -4.17 16.12
N GLY A 138 -6.96 -3.59 16.10
CA GLY A 138 -6.75 -2.16 16.29
C GLY A 138 -5.87 -1.62 15.18
N MET A 139 -6.24 -0.47 14.63
CA MET A 139 -5.35 0.33 13.81
C MET A 139 -5.24 1.70 14.44
N ARG A 140 -4.01 2.19 14.57
CA ARG A 140 -3.69 3.55 15.01
C ARG A 140 -2.64 4.13 14.06
N VAL A 141 -2.74 5.43 13.81
CA VAL A 141 -1.76 6.15 13.00
C VAL A 141 -1.02 7.13 13.90
N ARG A 142 0.30 7.21 13.73
CA ARG A 142 1.15 8.22 14.38
C ARG A 142 2.01 8.89 13.34
N SER A 143 2.41 10.13 13.59
CA SER A 143 3.43 10.79 12.78
C SER A 143 4.80 10.58 13.39
N ASN A 144 5.72 10.11 12.57
CA ASN A 144 7.16 10.11 12.81
C ASN A 144 7.87 10.44 11.48
N LEU A 145 7.50 11.61 10.92
CA LEU A 145 7.99 12.07 9.62
C LEU A 145 9.53 12.08 9.58
N ALA A 146 10.20 12.61 10.61
CA ALA A 146 11.65 12.70 10.66
C ALA A 146 12.33 11.32 10.53
N ALA A 147 11.86 10.29 11.24
CA ALA A 147 12.42 8.94 11.11
C ALA A 147 12.19 8.35 9.71
N SER A 148 11.06 8.69 9.10
CA SER A 148 10.75 8.24 7.73
C SER A 148 11.58 8.97 6.68
N GLU A 149 11.82 10.27 6.86
CA GLU A 149 12.75 11.04 6.02
C GLU A 149 14.17 10.47 6.09
N THR A 150 14.66 10.19 7.31
CA THR A 150 15.97 9.54 7.49
C THR A 150 16.02 8.19 6.77
N TYR A 151 15.03 7.32 6.99
CA TYR A 151 14.96 6.01 6.33
C TYR A 151 14.97 6.13 4.81
N VAL A 152 14.15 7.03 4.25
CA VAL A 152 14.07 7.22 2.80
C VAL A 152 15.37 7.81 2.24
N HIS A 153 16.02 8.71 2.97
CA HIS A 153 17.31 9.26 2.56
C HIS A 153 18.43 8.20 2.54
N GLU A 154 18.47 7.33 3.55
CA GLU A 154 19.49 6.29 3.68
C GLU A 154 19.27 5.12 2.71
N VAL A 155 18.03 4.66 2.54
CA VAL A 155 17.70 3.47 1.75
C VAL A 155 17.37 3.81 0.29
N TYR A 156 16.85 5.02 0.04
CA TYR A 156 16.48 5.52 -1.29
C TYR A 156 17.12 6.90 -1.58
N PRO A 157 18.47 7.00 -1.57
CA PRO A 157 19.16 8.27 -1.77
C PRO A 157 18.89 8.92 -3.13
N GLN A 158 18.73 8.13 -4.20
CA GLN A 158 18.41 8.69 -5.52
C GLN A 158 16.98 9.24 -5.53
N LEU A 159 16.01 8.48 -5.01
CA LEU A 159 14.62 8.93 -4.94
C LEU A 159 14.47 10.20 -4.10
N SER A 160 15.06 10.21 -2.90
CA SER A 160 15.00 11.35 -1.97
C SER A 160 15.73 12.59 -2.50
N GLY A 161 16.78 12.41 -3.31
CA GLY A 161 17.48 13.51 -3.96
C GLY A 161 16.69 14.19 -5.08
N HIS A 162 15.75 13.47 -5.72
CA HIS A 162 14.99 13.98 -6.86
C HIS A 162 13.58 14.46 -6.51
N TYR A 163 12.96 13.88 -5.49
CA TYR A 163 11.55 14.14 -5.16
C TYR A 163 11.41 14.60 -3.70
N PRO A 164 10.70 15.71 -3.46
CA PRO A 164 10.48 16.17 -2.09
C PRO A 164 9.55 15.20 -1.35
N MET A 165 9.82 15.02 -0.06
CA MET A 165 8.93 14.31 0.85
C MET A 165 7.88 15.27 1.43
N VAL A 166 6.64 14.81 1.52
CA VAL A 166 5.52 15.54 2.11
C VAL A 166 4.77 14.65 3.08
N ALA A 167 4.26 15.25 4.15
CA ALA A 167 3.34 14.58 5.06
C ALA A 167 1.93 14.56 4.44
N SER A 168 1.44 13.36 4.18
CA SER A 168 0.06 13.06 3.78
C SER A 168 -0.54 12.09 4.78
N LEU A 169 -0.45 12.47 6.07
CA LEU A 169 -0.80 11.62 7.19
C LEU A 169 -2.21 11.07 7.04
N THR A 170 -2.36 9.77 7.30
CA THR A 170 -3.68 9.16 7.40
C THR A 170 -4.45 9.82 8.55
N GLU A 171 -5.62 10.38 8.26
CA GLU A 171 -6.49 10.99 9.28
C GLU A 171 -7.20 9.88 10.08
N ASP A 172 -7.19 9.93 11.41
CA ASP A 172 -7.89 8.97 12.29
C ASP A 172 -8.94 9.73 13.10
N ASP A 173 -10.19 9.72 12.62
CA ASP A 173 -11.33 10.47 13.20
C ASP A 173 -11.89 9.84 14.49
N ARG A 174 -11.06 9.16 15.30
CA ARG A 174 -11.50 8.42 16.49
C ARG A 174 -11.21 9.11 17.80
#